data_AF-A0A2N0X460-F1
#
_entry.id   AF-A0A2N0X460-F1
#
_cell.length_a   1.000
_cell.length_b   1.000
_cell.length_c   1.000
_cell.angle_alpha   90.00
_cell.angle_beta   90.00
_cell.angle_gamma   90.00
#
_symmetry.space_group_name_H-M   'P 1'
#
loop_
_entity.id
_entity.type
_entity.pdbx_description
1 polymer ?
#
loop_
_entity_poly.entity_id
_entity_poly.type
_entity_poly.pdbx_seq_one_letter_code
_entity_poly.pdbx_strand_id
1 'polypeptide(L)'
;MKYSPLAILVASVLVQPVTALASSTDCTGVNNWTVDGTYVGGTHIVHNQKKYKANWWSKGADPEFTSGPWQEWSLLGNCIDSGITPTSVPTIAPTAVPTALPTAAPTAIPTALPTVAPTAIPTALPTVAPTAIPTALPTVAPTVIPTALPTIAPTALPTVTPTNMPTSVPTLAPTPTLAPTIVPTAVPTIAPTPTTVPSDIDQLDFIYFNNFNQHELGLYSEQEFANDWNKSANTSSGVEAGRVKIVTDPDQPENHVLRVSYEANNVGGSSASVFNYDIEGGGFDKLWLQYKVRFDEAFEWVKGGKLPGLAGWDAGSKPTGCVTNSAIDGFSARFMWREQGHAFNYLYNPAKTEYCGDYESTYTFFKKGVWYTITSFVSLNSIGNNDAYIESYIDGEKVSELTGLTLRTDANVTINKFLFETFFGGSSTAWAPTSEQYSYFDDIVIAQESPLAIVETQKEQVYYSAPLSGYQQWQTGSSYPEDSLVYRQNDEGEYLHYQARKYVHSNKDPLQTFLPEDHLEIYSPVRLDSGQYWILLNDPQLK
;
A
#
# COMPACT_ATOMS: atom_id res chain seq x y z
N MET A 1 -35.09 14.60 -53.95
CA MET A 1 -33.74 14.42 -53.36
C MET A 1 -33.93 13.46 -52.19
N LYS A 2 -33.56 12.18 -52.26
CA LYS A 2 -32.20 11.61 -52.21
C LYS A 2 -31.41 12.03 -50.95
N TYR A 3 -31.62 11.29 -49.86
CA TYR A 3 -30.57 10.87 -48.93
C TYR A 3 -30.82 9.40 -48.57
N SER A 4 -29.76 8.65 -48.26
CA SER A 4 -29.79 7.21 -47.99
C SER A 4 -29.59 6.95 -46.49
N PRO A 5 -30.19 5.89 -45.90
CA PRO A 5 -29.66 5.36 -44.65
C PRO A 5 -28.22 4.88 -44.86
N LEU A 6 -27.37 5.09 -43.84
CA LEU A 6 -25.99 4.60 -43.81
C LEU A 6 -25.95 3.33 -42.97
N ALA A 7 -25.42 2.24 -43.52
CA ALA A 7 -25.26 1.00 -42.77
C ALA A 7 -24.02 1.08 -41.86
N ILE A 8 -24.20 0.78 -40.57
CA ILE A 8 -23.07 0.65 -39.62
C ILE A 8 -22.44 -0.72 -39.83
N LEU A 9 -21.21 -0.73 -40.38
CA LEU A 9 -20.42 -1.94 -40.52
C LEU A 9 -19.61 -2.16 -39.24
N VAL A 10 -19.98 -3.17 -38.43
CA VAL A 10 -19.20 -3.56 -37.25
C VAL A 10 -17.98 -4.34 -37.71
N ALA A 11 -16.84 -3.66 -37.83
CA ALA A 11 -15.56 -4.29 -38.15
C ALA A 11 -14.95 -4.94 -36.88
N SER A 12 -15.08 -6.26 -36.76
CA SER A 12 -14.40 -7.04 -35.72
C SER A 12 -12.89 -7.10 -36.00
N VAL A 13 -12.11 -6.23 -35.35
CA VAL A 13 -10.65 -6.23 -35.46
C VAL A 13 -10.09 -7.41 -34.65
N LEU A 14 -9.61 -8.44 -35.34
CA LEU A 14 -8.70 -9.41 -34.73
C LEU A 14 -7.33 -8.73 -34.54
N VAL A 15 -6.96 -8.44 -33.29
CA VAL A 15 -5.61 -8.02 -32.95
C VAL A 15 -4.71 -9.25 -32.96
N GLN A 16 -3.90 -9.41 -34.01
CA GLN A 16 -2.76 -10.32 -33.97
C GLN A 16 -1.58 -9.60 -33.30
N PRO A 17 -0.77 -10.30 -32.48
CA PRO A 17 0.39 -9.69 -31.82
C PRO A 17 1.44 -9.32 -32.86
N VAL A 18 1.75 -8.02 -32.97
CA VAL A 18 2.83 -7.53 -33.82
C VAL A 18 4.15 -7.74 -33.09
N THR A 19 4.88 -8.81 -33.43
CA THR A 19 6.28 -8.97 -33.00
C THR A 19 7.13 -7.86 -33.63
N ALA A 20 7.52 -6.88 -32.83
CA ALA A 20 8.33 -5.77 -33.30
C ALA A 20 9.72 -6.26 -33.74
N LEU A 21 10.04 -6.13 -35.03
CA LEU A 21 11.37 -6.41 -35.56
C LEU A 21 12.33 -5.32 -35.08
N ALA A 22 13.31 -5.68 -34.26
CA ALA A 22 14.39 -4.77 -33.86
C ALA A 22 15.17 -4.30 -35.10
N SER A 23 15.41 -2.99 -35.20
CA SER A 23 16.14 -2.38 -36.31
C SER A 23 17.57 -2.90 -36.42
N SER A 24 18.10 -3.01 -37.64
CA SER A 24 19.53 -3.26 -37.88
C SER A 24 20.33 -1.96 -37.81
N THR A 25 21.59 -2.05 -37.36
CA THR A 25 22.49 -0.90 -37.24
C THR A 25 23.95 -1.32 -37.45
N ASP A 26 24.78 -0.41 -37.99
CA ASP A 26 26.22 -0.64 -38.16
C ASP A 26 26.95 -0.52 -36.81
N CYS A 27 27.82 -1.48 -36.52
CA CYS A 27 28.63 -1.55 -35.31
C CYS A 27 30.14 -1.37 -35.54
N THR A 28 30.54 -1.06 -36.78
CA THR A 28 31.94 -0.88 -37.17
C THR A 28 32.63 0.18 -36.30
N GLY A 29 33.76 -0.16 -35.69
CA GLY A 29 34.56 0.75 -34.85
C GLY A 29 33.96 1.09 -33.48
N VAL A 30 32.88 0.42 -33.06
CA VAL A 30 32.27 0.59 -31.73
C VAL A 30 32.88 -0.40 -30.74
N ASN A 31 33.29 0.07 -29.57
CA ASN A 31 33.90 -0.79 -28.54
C ASN A 31 32.89 -1.74 -27.90
N ASN A 32 33.32 -2.94 -27.52
CA ASN A 32 32.52 -3.82 -26.67
C ASN A 32 32.33 -3.24 -25.27
N TRP A 33 31.18 -3.51 -24.65
CA TRP A 33 30.95 -3.25 -23.24
C TRP A 33 31.77 -4.20 -22.35
N THR A 34 32.22 -3.71 -21.19
CA THR A 34 32.88 -4.46 -20.14
C THR A 34 32.37 -4.02 -18.76
N VAL A 35 32.32 -4.93 -17.79
CA VAL A 35 31.78 -4.66 -16.45
C VAL A 35 32.55 -3.56 -15.70
N ASP A 36 33.88 -3.52 -15.84
CA ASP A 36 34.73 -2.46 -15.30
C ASP A 36 34.72 -1.16 -16.13
N GLY A 37 34.13 -1.20 -17.33
CA GLY A 37 34.04 -0.08 -18.24
C GLY A 37 33.22 1.07 -17.65
N THR A 38 33.72 2.29 -17.82
CA THR A 38 33.04 3.52 -17.39
C THR A 38 32.63 4.29 -18.63
N TYR A 39 31.34 4.59 -18.73
CA TYR A 39 30.70 5.16 -19.92
C TYR A 39 30.00 6.45 -19.55
N VAL A 40 30.10 7.49 -20.39
CA VAL A 40 29.43 8.78 -20.19
C VAL A 40 28.21 8.89 -21.09
N GLY A 41 27.26 9.77 -20.76
CA GLY A 41 26.08 10.00 -21.58
C GLY A 41 26.45 10.31 -23.04
N GLY A 42 25.94 9.51 -23.96
CA GLY A 42 26.27 9.55 -25.39
C GLY A 42 27.35 8.55 -25.87
N THR A 43 28.06 7.86 -24.97
CA THR A 43 28.98 6.78 -25.37
C THR A 43 28.22 5.62 -26.02
N HIS A 44 28.75 5.07 -27.11
CA HIS A 44 28.19 3.91 -27.80
C HIS A 44 29.03 2.66 -27.53
N ILE A 45 28.37 1.52 -27.35
CA ILE A 45 29.01 0.20 -27.16
C ILE A 45 28.33 -0.87 -28.01
N VAL A 46 28.94 -2.06 -28.04
CA VAL A 46 28.34 -3.33 -28.46
C VAL A 46 28.28 -4.29 -27.28
N HIS A 47 27.16 -5.00 -27.12
CA HIS A 47 27.00 -6.11 -26.18
C HIS A 47 26.05 -7.15 -26.82
N ASN A 48 26.38 -8.45 -26.77
CA ASN A 48 25.60 -9.56 -27.35
C ASN A 48 24.99 -9.28 -28.74
N GLN A 49 25.84 -8.83 -29.68
CA GLN A 49 25.48 -8.44 -31.06
C GLN A 49 24.42 -7.32 -31.18
N LYS A 50 24.18 -6.55 -30.11
CA LYS A 50 23.31 -5.39 -30.08
C LYS A 50 24.13 -4.12 -29.83
N LYS A 51 23.74 -3.02 -30.45
CA LYS A 51 24.35 -1.69 -30.26
C LYS A 51 23.54 -0.90 -29.26
N TYR A 52 24.22 -0.27 -28.30
CA TYR A 52 23.58 0.57 -27.31
C TYR A 52 24.27 1.93 -27.20
N LYS A 53 23.55 2.91 -26.66
CA LYS A 53 24.04 4.24 -26.32
C LYS A 53 23.75 4.52 -24.84
N ALA A 54 24.77 4.94 -24.08
CA ALA A 54 24.59 5.36 -22.70
C ALA A 54 23.76 6.65 -22.64
N ASN A 55 22.81 6.70 -21.72
CA ASN A 55 21.92 7.85 -21.50
C ASN A 55 22.52 8.83 -20.47
N TRP A 56 23.23 8.33 -19.46
CA TRP A 56 24.00 9.10 -18.46
C TRP A 56 25.34 8.42 -18.14
N TRP A 57 26.00 8.82 -17.04
CA TRP A 57 27.21 8.14 -16.56
C TRP A 57 26.86 6.76 -15.99
N SER A 58 27.57 5.72 -16.40
CA SER A 58 27.34 4.35 -15.94
C SER A 58 28.65 3.55 -15.86
N LYS A 59 28.75 2.67 -14.85
CA LYS A 59 29.76 1.60 -14.73
C LYS A 59 29.05 0.33 -14.25
N GLY A 60 29.44 -0.85 -14.76
CA GLY A 60 28.87 -2.14 -14.33
C GLY A 60 27.43 -2.44 -14.78
N ALA A 61 26.65 -1.43 -15.19
CA ALA A 61 25.31 -1.61 -15.74
C ALA A 61 25.35 -2.32 -17.10
N ASP A 62 24.87 -3.56 -17.14
CA ASP A 62 24.85 -4.42 -18.33
C ASP A 62 23.75 -3.97 -19.32
N PRO A 63 24.09 -3.59 -20.57
CA PRO A 63 23.16 -3.02 -21.53
C PRO A 63 21.98 -3.93 -21.90
N GLU A 64 22.13 -5.26 -21.81
CA GLU A 64 21.05 -6.19 -22.11
C GLU A 64 19.93 -6.15 -21.05
N PHE A 65 20.28 -5.86 -19.80
CA PHE A 65 19.34 -5.80 -18.66
C PHE A 65 19.02 -4.38 -18.17
N THR A 66 19.73 -3.37 -18.69
CA THR A 66 19.56 -1.94 -18.35
C THR A 66 19.37 -1.08 -19.60
N SER A 67 18.55 -1.53 -20.55
CA SER A 67 18.16 -0.73 -21.72
C SER A 67 16.66 -0.45 -21.82
N GLY A 68 16.30 0.80 -22.11
CA GLY A 68 14.92 1.26 -22.19
C GLY A 68 14.76 2.78 -22.07
N PRO A 69 13.52 3.31 -22.11
CA PRO A 69 13.25 4.76 -22.10
C PRO A 69 13.75 5.50 -20.85
N TRP A 70 13.95 4.78 -19.74
CA TRP A 70 14.34 5.32 -18.43
C TRP A 70 15.47 4.50 -17.79
N GLN A 71 16.38 3.96 -18.58
CA GLN A 71 17.49 3.11 -18.13
C GLN A 71 18.85 3.72 -18.54
N GLU A 72 19.95 3.16 -18.01
CA GLU A 72 21.33 3.56 -18.31
C GLU A 72 21.63 3.54 -19.81
N TRP A 73 20.98 2.65 -20.57
CA TRP A 73 21.21 2.48 -22.01
C TRP A 73 19.94 2.67 -22.85
N SER A 74 20.13 3.13 -24.09
CA SER A 74 19.17 3.02 -25.18
C SER A 74 19.64 1.95 -26.17
N LEU A 75 18.82 0.92 -26.40
CA LEU A 75 19.04 -0.04 -27.51
C LEU A 75 18.84 0.68 -28.84
N LEU A 76 19.84 0.63 -29.73
CA LEU A 76 19.78 1.23 -31.06
C LEU A 76 19.49 0.21 -32.18
N GLY A 77 19.70 -1.08 -31.91
CA GLY A 77 19.43 -2.15 -32.85
C GLY A 77 20.41 -3.32 -32.79
N ASN A 78 20.15 -4.33 -33.61
CA ASN A 78 21.03 -5.46 -33.83
C ASN A 78 22.17 -5.08 -34.79
N CYS A 79 23.40 -5.47 -34.45
CA CYS A 79 24.56 -5.27 -35.30
C CYS A 79 24.41 -6.06 -36.61
N ILE A 80 24.60 -5.39 -37.74
CA ILE A 80 24.87 -6.04 -39.02
C ILE A 80 26.38 -5.95 -39.32
N ASP A 81 26.96 -7.08 -39.72
CA ASP A 81 28.35 -7.12 -40.16
C ASP A 81 28.44 -6.59 -41.60
N SER A 82 29.31 -5.59 -41.82
CA SER A 82 29.35 -4.77 -43.04
C SER A 82 30.10 -5.47 -44.19
N GLY A 83 29.67 -6.69 -44.54
CA GLY A 83 30.34 -7.56 -45.52
C GLY A 83 29.45 -8.18 -46.61
N ILE A 84 28.11 -8.15 -46.50
CA ILE A 84 27.22 -8.81 -47.47
C ILE A 84 26.04 -7.91 -47.84
N THR A 85 25.80 -7.74 -49.14
CA THR A 85 24.61 -7.04 -49.66
C THR A 85 23.33 -7.87 -49.46
N PRO A 86 22.17 -7.24 -49.17
CA PRO A 86 20.93 -7.98 -48.93
C PRO A 86 20.38 -8.59 -50.24
N THR A 87 20.53 -9.90 -50.39
CA THR A 87 19.87 -10.67 -51.45
C THR A 87 18.36 -10.70 -51.23
N SER A 88 17.58 -10.35 -52.26
CA SER A 88 16.11 -10.31 -52.17
C SER A 88 15.51 -11.71 -51.97
N VAL A 89 14.89 -11.94 -50.81
CA VAL A 89 14.08 -13.13 -50.53
C VAL A 89 12.78 -13.04 -51.36
N PRO A 90 12.37 -14.10 -52.09
CA PRO A 90 11.23 -14.03 -53.00
C PRO A 90 9.87 -14.06 -52.25
N THR A 91 8.96 -13.16 -52.65
CA THR A 91 7.59 -13.14 -52.15
C THR A 91 6.80 -14.36 -52.63
N ILE A 92 6.46 -15.27 -51.71
CA ILE A 92 5.52 -16.36 -52.00
C ILE A 92 4.09 -15.80 -51.94
N ALA A 93 3.36 -15.88 -53.05
CA ALA A 93 1.95 -15.50 -53.09
C ALA A 93 1.06 -16.56 -52.40
N PRO A 94 0.05 -16.17 -51.61
CA PRO A 94 -0.82 -17.12 -50.93
C PRO A 94 -1.78 -17.82 -51.89
N THR A 95 -1.70 -19.15 -51.97
CA THR A 95 -2.64 -19.98 -52.74
C THR A 95 -4.03 -19.97 -52.09
N ALA A 96 -5.07 -19.63 -52.86
CA ALA A 96 -6.44 -19.63 -52.36
C ALA A 96 -6.97 -21.06 -52.16
N VAL A 97 -7.58 -21.31 -51.00
CA VAL A 97 -8.33 -22.55 -50.70
C VAL A 97 -9.83 -22.23 -50.78
N PRO A 98 -10.65 -22.98 -51.54
CA PRO A 98 -12.07 -22.69 -51.69
C PRO A 98 -12.89 -23.21 -50.50
N THR A 99 -13.56 -22.31 -49.77
CA THR A 99 -14.50 -22.68 -48.72
C THR A 99 -15.79 -23.25 -49.31
N ALA A 100 -16.17 -24.46 -48.92
CA ALA A 100 -17.40 -25.11 -49.39
C ALA A 100 -18.66 -24.50 -48.75
N LEU A 101 -19.73 -24.37 -49.54
CA LEU A 101 -21.02 -23.80 -49.15
C LEU A 101 -21.99 -24.87 -48.63
N PRO A 102 -22.60 -24.71 -47.44
CA PRO A 102 -23.76 -25.49 -47.03
C PRO A 102 -25.06 -24.81 -47.46
N THR A 103 -25.89 -25.48 -48.25
CA THR A 103 -27.25 -25.00 -48.57
C THR A 103 -28.23 -26.16 -48.72
N ALA A 104 -29.05 -26.40 -47.68
CA ALA A 104 -30.35 -27.07 -47.79
C ALA A 104 -31.17 -26.81 -46.52
N ALA A 105 -32.36 -26.22 -46.67
CA ALA A 105 -33.45 -26.41 -45.71
C ALA A 105 -34.22 -27.70 -46.07
N PRO A 106 -35.14 -28.16 -45.22
CA PRO A 106 -36.53 -27.97 -45.63
C PRO A 106 -37.44 -27.41 -44.54
N THR A 107 -38.54 -26.78 -44.98
CA THR A 107 -39.52 -26.06 -44.15
C THR A 107 -40.70 -26.96 -43.76
N ALA A 108 -41.23 -26.81 -42.54
CA ALA A 108 -42.58 -27.25 -42.17
C ALA A 108 -43.23 -26.29 -41.15
N ILE A 109 -44.40 -25.75 -41.50
CA ILE A 109 -45.20 -24.72 -40.79
C ILE A 109 -46.67 -24.93 -41.26
N PRO A 110 -47.77 -24.64 -40.51
CA PRO A 110 -47.92 -24.26 -39.09
C PRO A 110 -48.57 -25.47 -38.30
N THR A 111 -49.41 -25.43 -37.26
CA THR A 111 -50.19 -24.38 -36.56
C THR A 111 -50.61 -24.82 -35.15
N ALA A 112 -50.55 -23.91 -34.16
CA ALA A 112 -51.37 -23.91 -32.93
C ALA A 112 -51.38 -22.50 -32.31
N LEU A 113 -52.45 -22.12 -31.60
CA LEU A 113 -52.70 -20.75 -31.12
C LEU A 113 -52.40 -20.60 -29.62
N PRO A 114 -51.82 -19.48 -29.13
CA PRO A 114 -51.53 -19.30 -27.70
C PRO A 114 -52.75 -18.80 -26.90
N THR A 115 -53.12 -19.50 -25.83
CA THR A 115 -54.09 -19.03 -24.83
C THR A 115 -53.81 -19.57 -23.42
N VAL A 116 -53.18 -18.74 -22.58
CA VAL A 116 -53.54 -18.58 -21.16
C VAL A 116 -53.41 -17.08 -20.85
N ALA A 117 -54.39 -16.49 -20.17
CA ALA A 117 -54.44 -15.06 -19.93
C ALA A 117 -54.01 -14.69 -18.49
N PRO A 118 -53.31 -13.56 -18.27
CA PRO A 118 -53.25 -12.92 -16.96
C PRO A 118 -54.58 -12.21 -16.69
N THR A 119 -55.27 -12.61 -15.62
CA THR A 119 -56.57 -12.03 -15.26
C THR A 119 -56.42 -10.60 -14.73
N ALA A 120 -57.08 -9.64 -15.37
CA ALA A 120 -57.35 -8.33 -14.81
C ALA A 120 -58.83 -7.98 -15.04
N ILE A 121 -59.52 -7.47 -14.01
CA ILE A 121 -60.67 -6.57 -14.16
C ILE A 121 -60.97 -5.87 -12.81
N PRO A 122 -61.52 -4.63 -12.79
CA PRO A 122 -61.36 -3.69 -11.66
C PRO A 122 -62.66 -3.02 -11.17
N THR A 123 -62.53 -2.07 -10.23
CA THR A 123 -63.39 -0.86 -10.09
C THR A 123 -62.54 0.23 -9.39
N ALA A 124 -62.30 1.45 -9.92
CA ALA A 124 -63.20 2.55 -10.34
C ALA A 124 -63.58 3.50 -9.17
N LEU A 125 -63.60 4.85 -9.27
CA LEU A 125 -63.24 5.84 -10.32
C LEU A 125 -62.86 7.21 -9.60
N PRO A 126 -62.78 8.44 -10.19
CA PRO A 126 -61.84 9.49 -9.72
C PRO A 126 -62.49 10.90 -9.51
N THR A 127 -61.86 11.98 -10.01
CA THR A 127 -62.20 13.44 -9.96
C THR A 127 -61.65 14.19 -8.72
N VAL A 128 -61.25 15.48 -8.78
CA VAL A 128 -61.48 16.57 -9.78
C VAL A 128 -60.15 17.16 -10.33
N ALA A 129 -60.22 18.05 -11.33
CA ALA A 129 -59.14 18.55 -12.20
C ALA A 129 -58.33 19.78 -11.67
N PRO A 130 -57.17 20.13 -12.30
CA PRO A 130 -56.28 21.23 -11.88
C PRO A 130 -56.44 22.55 -12.69
N THR A 131 -56.00 23.70 -12.13
CA THR A 131 -55.93 24.98 -12.88
C THR A 131 -54.83 25.97 -12.39
N ALA A 132 -54.14 26.58 -13.37
CA ALA A 132 -53.50 27.91 -13.38
C ALA A 132 -52.37 28.32 -12.39
N ILE A 133 -51.21 28.59 -13.01
CA ILE A 133 -50.12 29.54 -12.68
C ILE A 133 -50.22 30.67 -13.76
N PRO A 134 -49.86 31.99 -13.59
CA PRO A 134 -48.73 32.54 -12.82
C PRO A 134 -48.93 33.93 -12.10
N THR A 135 -47.79 34.53 -11.67
CA THR A 135 -47.44 35.97 -11.53
C THR A 135 -47.93 36.83 -10.35
N ALA A 136 -47.00 37.15 -9.43
CA ALA A 136 -46.62 38.51 -9.00
C ALA A 136 -45.27 38.50 -8.21
N LEU A 137 -44.63 39.66 -8.00
CA LEU A 137 -43.33 39.86 -7.28
C LEU A 137 -43.54 40.52 -5.87
N PRO A 138 -42.51 40.83 -5.04
CA PRO A 138 -42.63 40.69 -3.58
C PRO A 138 -42.53 41.99 -2.75
N THR A 139 -43.02 41.95 -1.51
CA THR A 139 -42.83 42.91 -0.38
C THR A 139 -43.57 42.34 0.85
N VAL A 140 -43.29 42.59 2.15
CA VAL A 140 -42.38 43.51 2.89
C VAL A 140 -41.65 42.71 4.01
N ALA A 141 -40.66 43.32 4.69
CA ALA A 141 -39.80 42.75 5.74
C ALA A 141 -40.48 42.36 7.08
N PRO A 142 -39.82 41.51 7.92
CA PRO A 142 -40.27 41.16 9.27
C PRO A 142 -39.67 42.05 10.40
N THR A 143 -40.53 42.42 11.36
CA THR A 143 -40.22 43.00 12.68
C THR A 143 -41.41 42.66 13.61
N VAL A 144 -41.33 42.45 14.93
CA VAL A 144 -40.27 42.70 15.94
C VAL A 144 -40.37 41.69 17.10
N ILE A 145 -39.26 41.49 17.84
CA ILE A 145 -39.14 41.19 19.29
C ILE A 145 -39.92 40.00 19.91
N PRO A 146 -39.21 39.03 20.54
CA PRO A 146 -39.73 38.19 21.62
C PRO A 146 -39.24 38.67 23.02
N THR A 147 -40.16 38.90 23.97
CA THR A 147 -39.82 39.15 25.38
C THR A 147 -40.89 38.65 26.36
N ALA A 148 -40.65 37.51 27.03
CA ALA A 148 -41.15 37.19 28.38
C ALA A 148 -40.51 35.90 28.95
N LEU A 149 -39.82 36.01 30.09
CA LEU A 149 -39.66 34.93 31.09
C LEU A 149 -40.88 35.00 32.07
N PRO A 150 -41.21 34.02 32.96
CA PRO A 150 -40.28 33.50 33.98
C PRO A 150 -40.49 32.07 34.60
N THR A 151 -39.45 31.60 35.34
CA THR A 151 -39.46 30.78 36.60
C THR A 151 -40.12 29.38 36.75
N ILE A 152 -39.26 28.35 36.89
CA ILE A 152 -39.05 27.43 38.07
C ILE A 152 -40.15 26.42 38.55
N ALA A 153 -39.82 25.12 38.39
CA ALA A 153 -39.98 23.93 39.29
C ALA A 153 -41.40 23.47 39.79
N PRO A 154 -41.65 22.17 40.15
CA PRO A 154 -40.91 21.37 41.16
C PRO A 154 -40.68 19.86 40.86
N THR A 155 -40.17 19.14 41.88
CA THR A 155 -39.63 17.76 41.94
C THR A 155 -40.65 16.62 42.10
N ALA A 156 -40.31 15.38 41.68
CA ALA A 156 -40.57 14.12 42.42
C ALA A 156 -39.83 12.88 41.83
N LEU A 157 -39.55 11.88 42.68
CA LEU A 157 -38.98 10.56 42.36
C LEU A 157 -39.98 9.45 42.78
N PRO A 158 -39.95 8.27 42.15
CA PRO A 158 -40.32 7.04 42.86
C PRO A 158 -39.27 5.92 42.75
N THR A 159 -38.92 5.31 43.89
CA THR A 159 -38.20 4.04 44.00
C THR A 159 -39.13 2.93 44.50
N VAL A 160 -39.04 1.72 43.93
CA VAL A 160 -39.50 0.48 44.55
C VAL A 160 -38.71 -0.71 44.01
N THR A 161 -38.32 -1.63 44.90
CA THR A 161 -37.85 -2.99 44.57
C THR A 161 -39.02 -3.98 44.71
N PRO A 162 -38.83 -5.23 44.25
CA PRO A 162 -39.05 -6.32 45.19
C PRO A 162 -38.03 -7.48 45.08
N THR A 163 -37.60 -7.99 46.23
CA THR A 163 -36.84 -9.24 46.38
C THR A 163 -37.79 -10.44 46.45
N ASN A 164 -37.34 -11.64 46.03
CA ASN A 164 -37.50 -12.89 46.80
C ASN A 164 -36.83 -14.12 46.12
N MET A 165 -36.45 -15.08 46.97
CA MET A 165 -35.83 -16.40 46.70
C MET A 165 -36.53 -17.42 47.64
N PRO A 166 -36.20 -18.73 47.69
CA PRO A 166 -35.86 -19.72 46.65
C PRO A 166 -36.82 -20.95 46.70
N THR A 167 -36.64 -22.00 45.87
CA THR A 167 -36.97 -23.40 46.26
C THR A 167 -36.34 -24.47 45.33
N SER A 168 -36.43 -25.74 45.73
CA SER A 168 -35.84 -26.96 45.12
C SER A 168 -36.71 -28.19 45.50
N VAL A 169 -36.54 -29.46 45.10
CA VAL A 169 -35.34 -30.25 44.71
C VAL A 169 -35.64 -31.14 43.43
N PRO A 170 -35.28 -32.45 43.20
CA PRO A 170 -35.15 -33.00 41.82
C PRO A 170 -36.05 -34.24 41.52
N THR A 171 -35.58 -35.15 40.65
CA THR A 171 -36.05 -36.53 40.34
C THR A 171 -37.39 -36.66 39.59
N LEU A 172 -37.60 -37.58 38.62
CA LEU A 172 -36.86 -38.78 38.12
C LEU A 172 -37.08 -38.98 36.58
N ALA A 173 -36.40 -39.95 35.95
CA ALA A 173 -36.58 -40.41 34.55
C ALA A 173 -36.83 -41.95 34.54
N PRO A 174 -36.82 -42.73 33.41
CA PRO A 174 -36.83 -42.41 31.96
C PRO A 174 -37.84 -43.27 31.13
N THR A 175 -37.93 -43.08 29.79
CA THR A 175 -37.87 -44.14 28.72
C THR A 175 -38.08 -43.55 27.29
N PRO A 176 -37.68 -44.24 26.18
CA PRO A 176 -37.41 -43.59 24.88
C PRO A 176 -38.41 -43.86 23.73
N THR A 177 -38.30 -43.09 22.64
CA THR A 177 -38.71 -43.49 21.28
C THR A 177 -37.72 -42.91 20.24
N LEU A 178 -37.84 -43.30 18.96
CA LEU A 178 -36.75 -43.23 17.96
C LEU A 178 -36.98 -42.23 16.81
N ALA A 179 -35.86 -42.01 16.09
CA ALA A 179 -35.72 -41.48 14.72
C ALA A 179 -35.63 -39.95 14.54
N PRO A 180 -34.87 -39.46 13.52
CA PRO A 180 -34.38 -38.08 13.48
C PRO A 180 -35.09 -37.18 12.47
N THR A 181 -35.07 -35.87 12.72
CA THR A 181 -35.26 -34.82 11.70
C THR A 181 -34.29 -33.67 11.98
N ILE A 182 -33.77 -33.06 10.92
CA ILE A 182 -32.70 -32.06 10.98
C ILE A 182 -33.26 -30.71 11.48
N VAL A 183 -32.59 -30.11 12.47
CA VAL A 183 -32.84 -28.75 12.95
C VAL A 183 -31.49 -28.01 12.92
N PRO A 184 -31.41 -26.77 12.40
CA PRO A 184 -30.15 -26.03 12.39
C PRO A 184 -29.73 -25.67 13.81
N THR A 185 -28.48 -25.98 14.16
CA THR A 185 -27.89 -25.59 15.44
C THR A 185 -27.69 -24.08 15.46
N ALA A 186 -28.59 -23.35 16.13
CA ALA A 186 -28.31 -21.99 16.57
C ALA A 186 -27.17 -22.06 17.60
N VAL A 187 -25.95 -21.77 17.16
CA VAL A 187 -24.81 -21.54 18.07
C VAL A 187 -25.18 -20.36 18.97
N PRO A 188 -25.04 -20.47 20.29
CA PRO A 188 -25.30 -19.34 21.17
C PRO A 188 -24.29 -18.24 20.85
N THR A 189 -24.77 -17.09 20.36
CA THR A 189 -23.95 -15.89 20.25
C THR A 189 -23.52 -15.49 21.65
N ILE A 190 -22.28 -15.80 22.00
CA ILE A 190 -21.61 -15.18 23.14
C ILE A 190 -21.51 -13.70 22.75
N ALA A 191 -22.31 -12.85 23.40
CA ALA A 191 -22.16 -11.41 23.24
C ALA A 191 -20.72 -11.06 23.64
N PRO A 192 -20.00 -10.23 22.88
CA PRO A 192 -18.65 -9.86 23.23
C PRO A 192 -18.67 -9.21 24.62
N THR A 193 -17.99 -9.85 25.58
CA THR A 193 -17.51 -9.16 26.76
C THR A 193 -16.70 -7.97 26.25
N PRO A 194 -16.93 -6.73 26.70
CA PRO A 194 -16.12 -5.60 26.25
C PRO A 194 -14.66 -5.91 26.55
N THR A 195 -13.83 -5.95 25.50
CA THR A 195 -12.40 -6.20 25.63
C THR A 195 -11.80 -5.08 26.45
N THR A 196 -11.47 -5.38 27.70
CA THR A 196 -10.62 -4.49 28.49
C THR A 196 -9.27 -4.43 27.80
N VAL A 197 -8.84 -3.22 27.44
CA VAL A 197 -7.51 -2.91 26.89
C VAL A 197 -6.43 -3.70 27.66
N PRO A 198 -5.42 -4.29 26.98
CA PRO A 198 -4.44 -5.14 27.64
C PRO A 198 -3.77 -4.46 28.84
N SER A 199 -3.61 -5.22 29.94
CA SER A 199 -3.00 -4.76 31.20
C SER A 199 -1.50 -4.40 31.10
N ASP A 200 -0.95 -4.46 29.89
CA ASP A 200 0.46 -4.25 29.59
C ASP A 200 0.73 -2.84 29.04
N ILE A 201 -0.31 -2.12 28.57
CA ILE A 201 -0.23 -0.67 28.29
C ILE A 201 -0.05 0.11 29.61
N ASP A 202 -0.76 -0.27 30.67
CA ASP A 202 -0.62 0.31 32.03
C ASP A 202 0.77 0.06 32.68
N GLN A 203 1.65 -0.72 32.03
CA GLN A 203 3.01 -1.01 32.50
C GLN A 203 4.11 -0.26 31.72
N LEU A 204 3.78 0.46 30.64
CA LEU A 204 4.75 1.20 29.83
C LEU A 204 4.72 2.70 30.16
N ASP A 205 5.82 3.21 30.73
CA ASP A 205 6.04 4.66 30.91
C ASP A 205 6.27 5.35 29.55
N PHE A 206 5.18 5.70 28.87
CA PHE A 206 5.20 6.50 27.65
C PHE A 206 5.65 7.94 27.92
N ILE A 207 6.49 8.48 27.03
CA ILE A 207 6.78 9.92 26.94
C ILE A 207 5.66 10.63 26.15
N TYR A 208 5.07 9.92 25.19
CA TYR A 208 3.92 10.39 24.43
C TYR A 208 3.04 9.20 24.04
N PHE A 209 1.71 9.39 24.12
CA PHE A 209 0.72 8.47 23.58
C PHE A 209 -0.46 9.26 23.01
N ASN A 210 -0.94 8.86 21.83
CA ASN A 210 -2.17 9.42 21.25
C ASN A 210 -2.82 8.41 20.30
N ASN A 211 -4.07 8.04 20.62
CA ASN A 211 -4.92 7.15 19.82
C ASN A 211 -6.24 7.80 19.40
N PHE A 212 -6.32 9.13 19.44
CA PHE A 212 -7.39 9.99 18.89
C PHE A 212 -8.84 9.75 19.37
N ASN A 213 -9.10 8.71 20.16
CA ASN A 213 -10.40 8.35 20.74
C ASN A 213 -11.00 9.44 21.67
N GLN A 214 -10.20 10.43 22.08
CA GLN A 214 -10.65 11.59 22.85
C GLN A 214 -11.38 12.66 22.02
N HIS A 215 -11.32 12.61 20.68
CA HIS A 215 -11.84 13.65 19.78
C HIS A 215 -13.16 13.27 19.12
N GLU A 216 -13.91 14.29 18.67
CA GLU A 216 -15.16 14.12 17.93
C GLU A 216 -14.94 13.84 16.44
N LEU A 217 -15.84 13.07 15.82
CA LEU A 217 -15.77 12.75 14.38
C LEU A 217 -15.92 14.01 13.52
N GLY A 218 -14.92 14.34 12.70
CA GLY A 218 -14.97 15.53 11.86
C GLY A 218 -13.62 16.03 11.35
N LEU A 219 -13.50 17.36 11.25
CA LEU A 219 -12.24 18.03 10.95
C LEU A 219 -11.38 18.04 12.21
N TYR A 220 -10.14 17.54 12.14
CA TYR A 220 -9.21 17.63 13.25
C TYR A 220 -8.78 19.10 13.40
N SER A 221 -9.26 19.75 14.45
CA SER A 221 -9.24 21.21 14.58
C SER A 221 -7.90 21.76 15.02
N GLU A 222 -7.71 23.07 14.84
CA GLU A 222 -6.54 23.79 15.32
C GLU A 222 -6.34 23.65 16.84
N GLN A 223 -7.43 23.52 17.61
CA GLN A 223 -7.38 23.40 19.06
C GLN A 223 -7.05 21.98 19.51
N GLU A 224 -7.58 20.95 18.83
CA GLU A 224 -7.26 19.55 19.11
C GLU A 224 -5.79 19.27 18.76
N PHE A 225 -5.32 19.75 17.60
CA PHE A 225 -3.90 19.71 17.25
C PHE A 225 -3.01 20.46 18.25
N ALA A 226 -3.44 21.63 18.73
CA ALA A 226 -2.69 22.39 19.73
C ALA A 226 -2.64 21.70 21.10
N ASN A 227 -3.71 21.01 21.51
CA ASN A 227 -3.75 20.22 22.73
C ASN A 227 -2.84 18.99 22.64
N ASP A 228 -3.01 18.19 21.57
CA ASP A 228 -2.33 16.92 21.38
C ASP A 228 -0.83 17.07 21.13
N TRP A 229 -0.39 18.15 20.45
CA TRP A 229 1.00 18.29 20.00
C TRP A 229 1.72 19.51 20.59
N ASN A 230 1.06 20.34 21.40
CA ASN A 230 1.65 21.58 21.94
C ASN A 230 2.20 22.49 20.81
N LYS A 231 1.43 22.62 19.71
CA LYS A 231 1.81 23.34 18.48
C LYS A 231 0.68 24.17 17.89
N SER A 232 1.01 25.37 17.40
CA SER A 232 0.11 26.17 16.56
C SER A 232 -0.20 25.46 15.25
N ALA A 233 -1.46 25.46 14.82
CA ALA A 233 -1.91 24.74 13.62
C ALA A 233 -1.16 25.10 12.33
N ASN A 234 -0.71 26.35 12.18
CA ASN A 234 0.12 26.81 11.07
C ASN A 234 1.56 26.23 11.04
N THR A 235 1.90 25.33 11.96
CA THR A 235 3.10 24.47 11.87
C THR A 235 2.82 23.10 11.26
N SER A 236 1.54 22.81 10.94
CA SER A 236 1.08 21.60 10.26
C SER A 236 0.39 21.94 8.95
N SER A 237 1.04 21.62 7.83
CA SER A 237 0.47 21.83 6.50
C SER A 237 -0.85 21.08 6.28
N GLY A 238 -1.11 20.00 7.03
CA GLY A 238 -2.33 19.23 6.93
C GLY A 238 -3.51 19.85 7.69
N VAL A 239 -3.24 20.41 8.88
CA VAL A 239 -4.28 21.02 9.73
C VAL A 239 -4.64 22.41 9.20
N GLU A 240 -3.65 23.24 8.85
CA GLU A 240 -3.86 24.58 8.27
C GLU A 240 -4.69 24.54 6.97
N ALA A 241 -4.53 23.48 6.16
CA ALA A 241 -5.29 23.27 4.93
C ALA A 241 -6.58 22.45 5.10
N GLY A 242 -6.91 22.00 6.33
CA GLY A 242 -8.10 21.20 6.62
C GLY A 242 -8.12 19.78 6.02
N ARG A 243 -6.96 19.22 5.69
CA ARG A 243 -6.79 17.88 5.07
C ARG A 243 -6.72 16.74 6.08
N VAL A 244 -6.62 17.04 7.37
CA VAL A 244 -6.55 16.05 8.46
C VAL A 244 -7.90 15.95 9.18
N LYS A 245 -8.35 14.73 9.46
CA LYS A 245 -9.69 14.45 10.00
C LYS A 245 -9.67 13.36 11.06
N ILE A 246 -10.59 13.45 12.01
CA ILE A 246 -10.94 12.36 12.92
C ILE A 246 -12.09 11.58 12.27
N VAL A 247 -11.90 10.28 12.09
CA VAL A 247 -12.88 9.37 11.46
C VAL A 247 -12.95 8.07 12.26
N THR A 248 -14.01 7.28 12.10
CA THR A 248 -14.04 5.92 12.66
C THR A 248 -12.95 5.04 12.04
N ASP A 249 -12.35 4.14 12.81
CA ASP A 249 -11.49 3.09 12.25
C ASP A 249 -12.31 2.27 11.21
N PRO A 250 -11.77 2.01 10.00
CA PRO A 250 -12.45 1.18 9.01
C PRO A 250 -12.78 -0.25 9.48
N ASP A 251 -11.97 -0.82 10.40
CA ASP A 251 -12.11 -2.20 10.88
C ASP A 251 -12.76 -2.28 12.28
N GLN A 252 -12.67 -1.22 13.08
CA GLN A 252 -13.21 -1.14 14.45
C GLN A 252 -14.06 0.14 14.66
N PRO A 253 -15.30 0.21 14.16
CA PRO A 253 -16.08 1.45 14.08
C PRO A 253 -16.39 2.16 15.40
N GLU A 254 -16.12 1.52 16.54
CA GLU A 254 -16.14 2.09 17.89
C GLU A 254 -14.95 3.03 18.19
N ASN A 255 -13.83 2.89 17.48
CA ASN A 255 -12.61 3.67 17.68
C ASN A 255 -12.51 4.83 16.67
N HIS A 256 -11.79 5.88 17.04
CA HIS A 256 -11.52 7.05 16.19
C HIS A 256 -10.03 7.14 15.82
N VAL A 257 -9.73 7.43 14.56
CA VAL A 257 -8.37 7.44 14.01
C VAL A 257 -8.07 8.71 13.20
N LEU A 258 -6.79 9.06 13.08
CA LEU A 258 -6.33 10.26 12.36
C LEU A 258 -6.16 9.98 10.86
N ARG A 259 -7.10 10.45 10.04
CA ARG A 259 -7.02 10.34 8.57
C ARG A 259 -6.35 11.56 7.95
N VAL A 260 -5.29 11.33 7.18
CA VAL A 260 -4.63 12.34 6.33
C VAL A 260 -5.13 12.21 4.89
N SER A 261 -5.42 13.34 4.26
CA SER A 261 -5.83 13.42 2.85
C SER A 261 -4.69 13.99 1.99
N TYR A 262 -4.44 13.37 0.82
CA TYR A 262 -3.35 13.74 -0.10
C TYR A 262 -3.94 14.28 -1.41
N GLU A 263 -3.54 15.49 -1.80
CA GLU A 263 -4.09 16.17 -2.96
C GLU A 263 -3.70 15.51 -4.28
N ALA A 264 -4.72 15.29 -5.12
CA ALA A 264 -4.56 14.86 -6.50
C ALA A 264 -3.59 15.79 -7.26
N ASN A 265 -2.75 15.19 -8.10
CA ASN A 265 -1.80 15.84 -9.01
C ASN A 265 -0.73 16.72 -8.33
N ASN A 266 -0.57 16.61 -7.00
CA ASN A 266 0.41 17.38 -6.22
C ASN A 266 1.39 16.48 -5.44
N VAL A 267 2.53 17.06 -5.02
CA VAL A 267 3.62 16.37 -4.31
C VAL A 267 4.25 17.27 -3.24
N GLY A 268 4.98 16.66 -2.30
CA GLY A 268 5.66 17.39 -1.22
C GLY A 268 4.75 17.69 -0.02
N GLY A 269 5.34 18.15 1.09
CA GLY A 269 4.61 18.31 2.36
C GLY A 269 3.40 19.24 2.31
N SER A 270 3.33 20.15 1.34
CA SER A 270 2.20 21.06 1.12
C SER A 270 0.98 20.41 0.46
N SER A 271 1.07 19.16 -0.03
CA SER A 271 -0.05 18.42 -0.63
C SER A 271 -0.77 17.45 0.32
N ALA A 272 -0.27 17.30 1.55
CA ALA A 272 -0.80 16.37 2.54
C ALA A 272 -0.60 16.91 3.97
N SER A 273 0.18 16.24 4.83
CA SER A 273 0.46 16.68 6.20
C SER A 273 1.93 16.53 6.60
N VAL A 274 2.52 17.66 7.01
CA VAL A 274 3.88 17.75 7.57
C VAL A 274 3.85 18.67 8.79
N PHE A 275 4.29 18.15 9.94
CA PHE A 275 4.67 18.93 11.11
C PHE A 275 5.84 18.28 11.85
N ASN A 276 6.34 18.94 12.90
CA ASN A 276 7.29 18.35 13.83
C ASN A 276 6.94 18.65 15.29
N TYR A 277 6.75 17.58 16.07
CA TYR A 277 6.57 17.63 17.51
C TYR A 277 7.94 17.75 18.19
N ASP A 278 8.03 18.58 19.23
CA ASP A 278 9.18 18.63 20.13
C ASP A 278 8.91 17.63 21.25
N ILE A 279 9.72 16.59 21.37
CA ILE A 279 9.48 15.52 22.34
C ILE A 279 9.75 16.05 23.76
N GLU A 280 8.76 15.92 24.65
CA GLU A 280 8.86 16.41 26.03
C GLU A 280 9.94 15.69 26.84
N GLY A 281 10.50 16.40 27.83
CA GLY A 281 11.78 16.04 28.46
C GLY A 281 12.98 16.33 27.56
N GLY A 282 12.96 15.80 26.34
CA GLY A 282 14.02 15.92 25.33
C GLY A 282 15.34 15.28 25.76
N GLY A 283 16.41 15.52 24.99
CA GLY A 283 17.77 15.15 25.40
C GLY A 283 18.11 13.65 25.30
N PHE A 284 17.25 12.82 24.71
CA PHE A 284 17.43 11.36 24.72
C PHE A 284 18.55 10.89 23.77
N ASP A 285 19.37 9.94 24.24
CA ASP A 285 20.34 9.22 23.40
C ASP A 285 19.74 7.99 22.70
N LYS A 286 18.61 7.49 23.22
CA LYS A 286 17.92 6.27 22.77
C LYS A 286 16.42 6.45 22.91
N LEU A 287 15.65 6.03 21.91
CA LEU A 287 14.20 6.19 21.94
C LEU A 287 13.48 5.22 20.98
N TRP A 288 12.30 4.77 21.40
CA TRP A 288 11.35 4.03 20.57
C TRP A 288 10.27 4.97 20.03
N LEU A 289 9.83 4.69 18.81
CA LEU A 289 8.62 5.22 18.20
C LEU A 289 7.79 4.04 17.68
N GLN A 290 6.49 4.04 17.93
CA GLN A 290 5.54 3.11 17.34
C GLN A 290 4.30 3.87 16.87
N TYR A 291 3.68 3.42 15.79
CA TYR A 291 2.39 3.90 15.32
C TYR A 291 1.73 2.87 14.38
N LYS A 292 0.41 2.81 14.41
CA LYS A 292 -0.41 2.14 13.38
C LYS A 292 -0.48 3.01 12.13
N VAL A 293 -0.43 2.39 10.95
CA VAL A 293 -0.70 3.01 9.66
C VAL A 293 -1.55 2.09 8.77
N ARG A 294 -2.52 2.68 8.06
CA ARG A 294 -3.32 2.01 7.02
C ARG A 294 -3.38 2.89 5.79
N PHE A 295 -3.27 2.28 4.62
CA PHE A 295 -3.54 2.92 3.34
C PHE A 295 -4.95 2.55 2.87
N ASP A 296 -5.68 3.51 2.30
CA ASP A 296 -7.05 3.29 1.79
C ASP A 296 -7.09 2.15 0.75
N GLU A 297 -8.22 1.44 0.63
CA GLU A 297 -8.40 0.37 -0.38
C GLU A 297 -8.12 0.88 -1.81
N ALA A 298 -8.47 2.14 -2.11
CA ALA A 298 -8.23 2.75 -3.41
C ALA A 298 -6.77 3.21 -3.63
N PHE A 299 -5.94 3.27 -2.59
CA PHE A 299 -4.70 4.06 -2.55
C PHE A 299 -3.75 3.84 -3.75
N GLU A 300 -3.40 4.92 -4.46
CA GLU A 300 -2.42 4.91 -5.54
C GLU A 300 -0.99 4.91 -4.99
N TRP A 301 -0.21 3.83 -5.11
CA TRP A 301 1.19 3.81 -4.62
C TRP A 301 2.12 4.81 -5.34
N VAL A 302 1.83 5.07 -6.62
CA VAL A 302 2.62 5.89 -7.56
C VAL A 302 4.10 5.48 -7.57
N LYS A 303 4.98 6.29 -6.94
CA LYS A 303 6.44 6.05 -6.81
C LYS A 303 6.93 6.08 -5.36
N GLY A 304 6.00 6.16 -4.43
CA GLY A 304 6.30 6.33 -3.02
C GLY A 304 6.06 7.71 -2.42
N GLY A 305 6.11 7.71 -1.11
CA GLY A 305 5.89 8.86 -0.24
C GLY A 305 6.50 8.63 1.14
N LYS A 306 6.35 9.61 2.02
CA LYS A 306 7.02 9.65 3.33
C LYS A 306 6.08 9.17 4.42
N LEU A 307 6.65 8.58 5.47
CA LEU A 307 5.95 8.17 6.68
C LEU A 307 6.65 8.74 7.93
N PRO A 308 5.96 8.83 9.07
CA PRO A 308 6.51 9.40 10.29
C PRO A 308 7.79 8.72 10.80
N GLY A 309 8.55 9.45 11.63
CA GLY A 309 9.83 8.97 12.17
C GLY A 309 10.46 9.85 13.24
N LEU A 310 11.47 9.32 13.92
CA LEU A 310 12.26 10.05 14.90
C LEU A 310 13.32 10.92 14.22
N ALA A 311 13.66 12.04 14.86
CA ALA A 311 14.72 12.92 14.42
C ALA A 311 15.41 13.62 15.61
N GLY A 312 16.57 14.17 15.33
CA GLY A 312 17.35 14.92 16.30
C GLY A 312 18.26 15.90 15.59
N TRP A 313 18.13 17.18 15.94
CA TRP A 313 19.07 18.25 15.58
C TRP A 313 18.96 19.36 16.63
N ASP A 314 19.99 20.19 16.75
CA ASP A 314 20.03 21.34 17.66
C ASP A 314 20.18 22.63 16.85
N ALA A 315 21.36 22.83 16.24
CA ALA A 315 21.64 23.91 15.29
C ALA A 315 21.85 23.38 13.86
N GLY A 316 21.70 24.26 12.86
CA GLY A 316 21.94 23.94 11.45
C GLY A 316 20.67 23.68 10.64
N SER A 317 20.77 22.87 9.59
CA SER A 317 19.63 22.58 8.70
C SER A 317 18.85 21.36 9.16
N LYS A 318 17.51 21.45 9.20
CA LYS A 318 16.63 20.29 9.45
C LYS A 318 17.02 19.13 8.50
N PRO A 319 17.42 17.94 8.98
CA PRO A 319 17.98 16.85 8.15
C PRO A 319 16.94 16.21 7.20
N THR A 320 16.59 16.92 6.12
CA THR A 320 15.51 16.62 5.16
C THR A 320 15.80 17.32 3.82
N GLY A 321 14.89 17.24 2.83
CA GLY A 321 14.92 18.16 1.68
C GLY A 321 16.16 18.12 0.78
N CYS A 322 16.90 17.01 0.76
CA CYS A 322 18.15 16.83 0.00
C CYS A 322 19.27 17.82 0.35
N VAL A 323 19.37 18.22 1.63
CA VAL A 323 20.49 19.03 2.13
C VAL A 323 21.84 18.30 2.01
N THR A 324 22.90 19.08 1.77
CA THR A 324 24.29 18.62 1.70
C THR A 324 24.79 18.22 3.09
N ASN A 325 25.56 17.13 3.17
CA ASN A 325 26.10 16.56 4.41
C ASN A 325 26.76 17.59 5.34
N SER A 326 27.54 18.51 4.78
CA SER A 326 28.24 19.58 5.52
C SER A 326 27.32 20.64 6.15
N ALA A 327 26.01 20.55 5.95
CA ALA A 327 24.99 21.37 6.60
C ALA A 327 24.12 20.58 7.61
N ILE A 328 24.46 19.31 7.83
CA ILE A 328 23.80 18.38 8.76
C ILE A 328 24.72 18.13 9.95
N ASP A 329 24.26 18.47 11.15
CA ASP A 329 24.60 17.71 12.35
C ASP A 329 23.27 17.23 12.96
N GLY A 330 23.16 15.92 13.20
CA GLY A 330 21.89 15.26 13.48
C GLY A 330 21.28 14.50 12.31
N PHE A 331 20.06 14.01 12.52
CA PHE A 331 19.46 12.98 11.69
C PHE A 331 17.93 13.15 11.51
N SER A 332 17.38 12.49 10.50
CA SER A 332 15.98 12.04 10.52
C SER A 332 15.88 10.60 10.05
N ALA A 333 15.30 9.75 10.90
CA ALA A 333 15.07 8.33 10.67
C ALA A 333 13.55 8.13 10.46
N ARG A 334 13.13 8.24 9.20
CA ARG A 334 11.73 8.12 8.78
C ARG A 334 11.53 6.86 7.96
N PHE A 335 10.27 6.48 7.78
CA PHE A 335 9.91 5.48 6.79
C PHE A 335 9.50 6.12 5.46
N MET A 336 9.46 5.30 4.42
CA MET A 336 8.83 5.59 3.15
C MET A 336 8.04 4.37 2.69
N TRP A 337 6.94 4.60 1.95
CA TRP A 337 6.45 3.59 1.01
C TRP A 337 7.03 3.87 -0.39
N ARG A 338 6.99 2.86 -1.26
CA ARG A 338 7.38 2.91 -2.67
C ARG A 338 6.31 2.30 -3.57
N GLU A 339 6.64 2.15 -4.85
CA GLU A 339 5.96 1.28 -5.80
C GLU A 339 5.48 -0.03 -5.11
N GLN A 340 4.24 -0.44 -5.38
CA GLN A 340 3.59 -1.63 -4.82
C GLN A 340 3.44 -1.68 -3.28
N GLY A 341 3.70 -0.56 -2.57
CA GLY A 341 3.59 -0.50 -1.11
C GLY A 341 4.86 -0.93 -0.36
N HIS A 342 5.97 -1.14 -1.07
CA HIS A 342 7.23 -1.57 -0.46
C HIS A 342 7.73 -0.54 0.57
N ALA A 343 7.94 -0.98 1.81
CA ALA A 343 8.42 -0.18 2.91
C ALA A 343 9.95 -0.05 2.92
N PHE A 344 10.43 1.18 3.08
CA PHE A 344 11.85 1.52 3.19
C PHE A 344 12.13 2.31 4.47
N ASN A 345 13.28 2.08 5.07
CA ASN A 345 13.93 3.08 5.91
C ASN A 345 14.39 4.25 5.03
N TYR A 346 14.26 5.50 5.50
CA TYR A 346 14.71 6.71 4.81
C TYR A 346 15.43 7.65 5.78
N LEU A 347 16.76 7.67 5.68
CA LEU A 347 17.66 8.23 6.67
C LEU A 347 18.42 9.45 6.14
N TYR A 348 18.35 10.57 6.85
CA TYR A 348 19.34 11.64 6.75
C TYR A 348 20.28 11.56 7.94
N ASN A 349 21.57 11.70 7.69
CA ASN A 349 22.64 11.66 8.70
C ASN A 349 23.88 12.41 8.14
N PRO A 350 24.88 12.83 8.94
CA PRO A 350 26.05 13.55 8.45
C PRO A 350 26.94 12.75 7.47
N ALA A 351 26.93 11.42 7.57
CA ALA A 351 27.71 10.50 6.74
C ALA A 351 26.98 10.01 5.47
N LYS A 352 25.79 10.53 5.17
CA LYS A 352 24.91 10.03 4.09
C LYS A 352 25.60 9.92 2.72
N THR A 353 25.30 8.86 2.00
CA THR A 353 25.91 8.54 0.70
C THR A 353 25.08 9.04 -0.47
N GLU A 354 23.76 9.04 -0.31
CA GLU A 354 22.82 9.50 -1.33
C GLU A 354 22.77 11.03 -1.47
N TYR A 355 22.27 11.50 -2.61
CA TYR A 355 22.07 12.94 -2.83
C TYR A 355 21.00 13.50 -1.87
N CYS A 356 19.87 12.78 -1.78
CA CYS A 356 18.83 12.97 -0.77
C CYS A 356 19.09 12.04 0.42
N GLY A 357 18.08 11.62 1.20
CA GLY A 357 18.32 10.67 2.28
C GLY A 357 18.82 9.33 1.72
N ASP A 358 19.66 8.62 2.48
CA ASP A 358 19.91 7.19 2.24
C ASP A 358 18.61 6.42 2.40
N TYR A 359 18.48 5.27 1.76
CA TYR A 359 17.32 4.40 1.90
C TYR A 359 17.73 2.93 1.88
N GLU A 360 17.04 2.15 2.69
CA GLU A 360 17.25 0.70 2.79
C GLU A 360 15.89 0.00 2.74
N SER A 361 15.88 -1.16 2.07
CA SER A 361 14.70 -1.99 1.85
C SER A 361 14.43 -2.84 3.08
N THR A 362 13.26 -2.67 3.69
CA THR A 362 12.77 -3.56 4.78
C THR A 362 12.25 -4.91 4.29
N TYR A 363 12.24 -5.12 2.96
CA TYR A 363 11.64 -6.29 2.31
C TYR A 363 10.21 -6.59 2.78
N THR A 364 9.43 -5.57 3.15
CA THR A 364 8.07 -5.69 3.71
C THR A 364 7.10 -4.72 3.01
N PHE A 365 5.84 -5.12 2.82
CA PHE A 365 4.92 -4.48 1.88
C PHE A 365 3.60 -4.16 2.55
N PHE A 366 3.22 -2.90 2.49
CA PHE A 366 1.92 -2.44 2.94
C PHE A 366 0.86 -2.86 1.91
N LYS A 367 -0.10 -3.67 2.34
CA LYS A 367 -1.34 -3.93 1.59
C LYS A 367 -2.32 -2.77 1.80
N LYS A 368 -3.13 -2.51 0.78
CA LYS A 368 -4.22 -1.53 0.86
C LYS A 368 -5.36 -2.11 1.70
N GLY A 369 -6.07 -1.28 2.47
CA GLY A 369 -7.16 -1.75 3.33
C GLY A 369 -6.70 -2.66 4.47
N VAL A 370 -5.44 -2.55 4.90
CA VAL A 370 -4.86 -3.32 6.01
C VAL A 370 -4.11 -2.38 6.96
N TRP A 371 -4.27 -2.59 8.27
CA TRP A 371 -3.50 -1.92 9.31
C TRP A 371 -2.15 -2.61 9.54
N TYR A 372 -1.10 -1.80 9.67
CA TYR A 372 0.27 -2.22 10.00
C TYR A 372 0.78 -1.43 11.19
N THR A 373 1.47 -2.07 12.12
CA THR A 373 2.16 -1.38 13.23
C THR A 373 3.63 -1.21 12.88
N ILE A 374 4.04 0.02 12.55
CA ILE A 374 5.45 0.36 12.37
C ILE A 374 6.04 0.67 13.75
N THR A 375 7.14 0.02 14.09
CA THR A 375 7.94 0.35 15.28
C THR A 375 9.40 0.56 14.87
N SER A 376 10.06 1.59 15.39
CA SER A 376 11.51 1.74 15.26
C SER A 376 12.16 2.16 16.56
N PHE A 377 13.40 1.71 16.72
CA PHE A 377 14.30 2.08 17.79
C PHE A 377 15.50 2.81 17.21
N VAL A 378 15.85 3.97 17.77
CA VAL A 378 17.03 4.73 17.38
C VAL A 378 17.97 4.83 18.57
N SER A 379 19.24 4.44 18.38
CA SER A 379 20.33 4.66 19.33
C SER A 379 21.39 5.56 18.70
N LEU A 380 21.65 6.72 19.30
CA LEU A 380 22.69 7.65 18.84
C LEU A 380 24.10 7.11 19.08
N ASN A 381 25.06 7.62 18.29
CA ASN A 381 26.48 7.28 18.41
C ASN A 381 27.13 8.02 19.58
N SER A 382 28.19 7.42 20.10
CA SER A 382 29.22 8.09 20.87
C SER A 382 29.92 9.13 19.99
N ILE A 383 30.28 10.28 20.55
CA ILE A 383 30.94 11.35 19.79
C ILE A 383 32.33 10.90 19.33
N GLY A 384 32.59 11.01 18.03
CA GLY A 384 33.80 10.53 17.37
C GLY A 384 33.74 9.09 16.84
N ASN A 385 32.68 8.33 17.15
CA ASN A 385 32.47 6.97 16.67
C ASN A 385 31.28 6.90 15.68
N ASN A 386 31.16 5.76 15.01
CA ASN A 386 30.02 5.38 14.16
C ASN A 386 29.27 4.16 14.76
N ASP A 387 29.05 4.19 16.08
CA ASP A 387 28.38 3.14 16.88
C ASP A 387 26.87 3.38 17.04
N ALA A 388 26.25 4.26 16.24
CA ALA A 388 24.80 4.36 16.19
C ALA A 388 24.20 3.16 15.45
N TYR A 389 22.97 2.81 15.83
CA TYR A 389 22.16 1.84 15.11
C TYR A 389 20.68 2.21 15.15
N ILE A 390 19.93 1.68 14.18
CA ILE A 390 18.48 1.80 14.06
C ILE A 390 17.93 0.40 13.82
N GLU A 391 16.96 0.00 14.64
CA GLU A 391 16.18 -1.22 14.41
C GLU A 391 14.79 -0.82 13.92
N SER A 392 14.27 -1.54 12.93
CA SER A 392 12.95 -1.28 12.36
C SER A 392 12.14 -2.58 12.32
N TYR A 393 10.88 -2.47 12.73
CA TYR A 393 9.94 -3.55 12.90
C TYR A 393 8.60 -3.20 12.22
N ILE A 394 7.93 -4.20 11.67
CA ILE A 394 6.57 -4.10 11.15
C ILE A 394 5.78 -5.29 11.69
N ASP A 395 4.63 -5.04 12.31
CA ASP A 395 3.78 -6.05 12.96
C ASP A 395 4.55 -6.91 13.99
N GLY A 396 5.47 -6.26 14.73
CA GLY A 396 6.28 -6.88 15.77
C GLY A 396 7.50 -7.68 15.27
N GLU A 397 7.55 -8.04 13.99
CA GLU A 397 8.72 -8.67 13.38
C GLU A 397 9.83 -7.66 13.09
N LYS A 398 11.11 -8.00 13.37
CA LYS A 398 12.26 -7.18 12.95
C LYS A 398 12.47 -7.31 11.44
N VAL A 399 12.32 -6.20 10.72
CA VAL A 399 12.43 -6.14 9.25
C VAL A 399 13.73 -5.48 8.76
N SER A 400 14.44 -4.76 9.63
CA SER A 400 15.75 -4.15 9.31
C SER A 400 16.57 -3.83 10.57
N GLU A 401 17.90 -3.83 10.41
CA GLU A 401 18.89 -3.46 11.42
C GLU A 401 20.03 -2.69 10.75
N LEU A 402 20.03 -1.36 10.87
CA LEU A 402 21.03 -0.47 10.31
C LEU A 402 22.11 -0.19 11.35
N THR A 403 23.37 -0.57 11.07
CA THR A 403 24.50 -0.45 12.01
C THR A 403 25.68 0.30 11.38
N GLY A 404 26.65 0.69 12.21
CA GLY A 404 27.84 1.41 11.73
C GLY A 404 27.56 2.88 11.38
N LEU A 405 26.46 3.46 11.88
CA LEU A 405 25.98 4.79 11.54
C LEU A 405 26.67 5.89 12.38
N THR A 406 26.84 7.06 11.78
CA THR A 406 27.06 8.32 12.51
C THR A 406 25.79 9.15 12.39
N LEU A 407 25.04 9.33 13.47
CA LEU A 407 23.81 10.15 13.49
C LEU A 407 24.06 11.59 14.01
N ARG A 408 25.17 11.82 14.73
CA ARG A 408 25.60 13.14 15.22
C ARG A 408 27.12 13.30 15.27
N THR A 409 27.60 14.53 15.22
CA THR A 409 28.99 14.91 15.52
C THR A 409 29.15 15.80 16.76
N ASP A 410 28.12 16.56 17.15
CA ASP A 410 28.06 17.30 18.42
C ASP A 410 27.22 16.54 19.48
N ALA A 411 27.61 16.62 20.75
CA ALA A 411 26.89 16.02 21.89
C ALA A 411 25.55 16.70 22.21
N ASN A 412 25.36 17.97 21.82
CA ASN A 412 24.10 18.70 22.00
C ASN A 412 22.97 18.12 21.13
N VAL A 413 23.32 17.44 20.03
CA VAL A 413 22.37 16.73 19.18
C VAL A 413 21.87 15.48 19.89
N THR A 414 20.56 15.44 20.11
CA THR A 414 19.83 14.40 20.84
C THR A 414 18.53 14.05 20.11
N ILE A 415 17.92 12.90 20.42
CA ILE A 415 16.59 12.55 19.90
C ILE A 415 15.58 13.47 20.60
N ASN A 416 15.13 14.50 19.87
CA ASN A 416 14.35 15.61 20.41
C ASN A 416 13.19 16.03 19.49
N LYS A 417 12.89 15.25 18.44
CA LYS A 417 11.82 15.52 17.47
C LYS A 417 11.11 14.24 17.04
N PHE A 418 9.79 14.31 16.94
CA PHE A 418 9.01 13.39 16.12
C PHE A 418 8.58 14.14 14.85
N LEU A 419 8.92 13.58 13.68
CA LEU A 419 8.53 14.10 12.38
C LEU A 419 7.30 13.36 11.88
N PHE A 420 6.12 13.93 12.10
CA PHE A 420 4.94 13.51 11.36
C PHE A 420 5.02 14.10 9.95
N GLU A 421 5.68 13.36 9.05
CA GLU A 421 5.89 13.77 7.67
C GLU A 421 5.30 12.73 6.73
N THR A 422 4.11 13.01 6.17
CA THR A 422 3.49 12.13 5.19
C THR A 422 2.94 12.85 3.97
N PHE A 423 3.46 12.45 2.80
CA PHE A 423 3.19 13.07 1.50
C PHE A 423 3.76 12.22 0.35
N PHE A 424 3.13 12.29 -0.83
CA PHE A 424 3.71 11.77 -2.08
C PHE A 424 4.97 12.54 -2.45
N GLY A 425 6.09 11.83 -2.60
CA GLY A 425 7.36 12.38 -2.15
C GLY A 425 8.52 12.29 -3.14
N GLY A 426 8.51 13.15 -4.15
CA GLY A 426 9.65 13.45 -5.02
C GLY A 426 9.63 14.91 -5.48
N SER A 427 10.43 15.26 -6.49
CA SER A 427 10.56 16.63 -7.02
C SER A 427 9.85 16.86 -8.37
N SER A 428 9.07 15.88 -8.87
CA SER A 428 8.37 15.98 -10.15
C SER A 428 6.96 15.40 -10.09
N THR A 429 6.10 15.81 -11.02
CA THR A 429 4.70 15.37 -11.14
C THR A 429 4.55 13.86 -11.37
N ALA A 430 5.60 13.16 -11.81
CA ALA A 430 5.63 11.70 -11.93
C ALA A 430 5.61 10.94 -10.59
N TRP A 431 5.51 11.66 -9.46
CA TRP A 431 5.28 11.12 -8.11
C TRP A 431 3.87 11.44 -7.57
N ALA A 432 3.06 12.22 -8.28
CA ALA A 432 1.74 12.63 -7.83
C ALA A 432 0.68 11.54 -8.07
N PRO A 433 -0.29 11.35 -7.16
CA PRO A 433 -1.46 10.51 -7.42
C PRO A 433 -2.41 11.23 -8.39
N THR A 434 -3.18 10.48 -9.18
CA THR A 434 -4.12 11.05 -10.15
C THR A 434 -5.42 11.56 -9.50
N SER A 435 -5.80 10.93 -8.38
CA SER A 435 -6.97 11.26 -7.55
C SER A 435 -6.57 11.64 -6.11
N GLU A 436 -7.52 12.11 -5.28
CA GLU A 436 -7.28 12.36 -3.85
C GLU A 436 -7.13 11.03 -3.11
N GLN A 437 -6.08 10.89 -2.29
CA GLN A 437 -5.79 9.65 -1.55
C GLN A 437 -6.02 9.85 -0.05
N TYR A 438 -6.14 8.74 0.70
CA TYR A 438 -6.20 8.74 2.16
C TYR A 438 -5.25 7.71 2.79
N SER A 439 -4.73 8.05 3.95
CA SER A 439 -4.14 7.09 4.88
C SER A 439 -4.56 7.44 6.31
N TYR A 440 -4.50 6.46 7.18
CA TYR A 440 -5.00 6.51 8.55
C TYR A 440 -3.84 6.21 9.49
N PHE A 441 -3.78 6.91 10.62
CA PHE A 441 -2.75 6.78 11.65
C PHE A 441 -3.41 6.69 13.02
N ASP A 442 -2.84 5.88 13.89
CA ASP A 442 -3.38 5.59 15.22
C ASP A 442 -2.27 5.10 16.18
N ASP A 443 -2.57 5.00 17.48
CA ASP A 443 -1.71 4.54 18.57
C ASP A 443 -0.24 5.03 18.47
N ILE A 444 -0.06 6.35 18.38
CA ILE A 444 1.27 6.96 18.26
C ILE A 444 1.93 6.97 19.64
N VAL A 445 2.91 6.09 19.83
CA VAL A 445 3.68 5.89 21.07
C VAL A 445 5.12 6.41 20.90
N ILE A 446 5.61 7.14 21.90
CA ILE A 446 7.04 7.44 22.07
C ILE A 446 7.46 6.99 23.48
N ALA A 447 8.50 6.16 23.58
CA ALA A 447 8.91 5.53 24.83
C ALA A 447 10.43 5.32 24.94
N GLN A 448 10.94 5.13 26.16
CA GLN A 448 12.31 4.64 26.40
C GLN A 448 12.38 3.10 26.48
N GLU A 449 11.31 2.47 26.95
CA GLU A 449 11.14 1.01 26.92
C GLU A 449 10.48 0.56 25.61
N SER A 450 10.57 -0.73 25.28
CA SER A 450 10.14 -1.25 23.98
C SER A 450 8.63 -1.49 23.92
N PRO A 451 7.88 -0.84 23.01
CA PRO A 451 6.45 -1.05 22.85
C PRO A 451 6.10 -2.29 22.00
N LEU A 452 7.06 -3.18 21.73
CA LEU A 452 6.81 -4.39 20.93
C LEU A 452 5.83 -5.38 21.61
N ALA A 453 5.61 -5.25 22.92
CA ALA A 453 4.63 -6.06 23.66
C ALA A 453 3.16 -5.68 23.40
N ILE A 454 2.89 -4.47 22.86
CA ILE A 454 1.54 -3.93 22.63
C ILE A 454 1.18 -3.85 21.14
N VAL A 455 1.87 -4.61 20.29
CA VAL A 455 1.55 -4.70 18.86
C VAL A 455 0.33 -5.61 18.66
N GLU A 456 -0.81 -5.02 18.30
CA GLU A 456 -2.05 -5.76 18.06
C GLU A 456 -2.27 -6.18 16.59
N THR A 457 -1.53 -5.60 15.63
CA THR A 457 -1.71 -5.94 14.20
C THR A 457 -1.17 -7.33 13.88
N GLN A 458 -2.05 -8.20 13.41
CA GLN A 458 -1.75 -9.58 13.01
C GLN A 458 -1.29 -9.63 11.54
N LYS A 459 -0.13 -10.22 11.30
CA LYS A 459 0.35 -10.52 9.95
C LYS A 459 -0.35 -11.79 9.43
N GLU A 460 -1.44 -11.66 8.67
CA GLU A 460 -2.06 -12.79 7.97
C GLU A 460 -1.12 -13.34 6.87
N GLN A 461 -0.24 -14.26 7.27
CA GLN A 461 0.33 -15.28 6.41
C GLN A 461 -0.70 -16.42 6.29
N VAL A 462 -1.22 -16.65 5.08
CA VAL A 462 -2.20 -17.71 4.82
C VAL A 462 -1.45 -19.04 4.68
N TYR A 463 -1.15 -19.67 5.81
CA TYR A 463 -0.48 -20.95 5.87
C TYR A 463 -1.41 -22.12 5.50
N TYR A 464 -0.92 -23.03 4.67
CA TYR A 464 -1.68 -24.19 4.22
C TYR A 464 -1.32 -25.43 5.02
N SER A 465 -2.34 -26.16 5.48
CA SER A 465 -2.19 -27.43 6.20
C SER A 465 -1.91 -28.65 5.30
N ALA A 466 -1.81 -28.44 3.98
CA ALA A 466 -1.50 -29.47 2.99
C ALA A 466 -0.90 -28.83 1.72
N PRO A 467 -0.16 -29.61 0.89
CA PRO A 467 0.24 -29.18 -0.45
C PRO A 467 -0.97 -28.82 -1.34
N LEU A 468 -0.79 -27.83 -2.22
CA LEU A 468 -1.81 -27.45 -3.20
C LEU A 468 -1.59 -28.22 -4.51
N SER A 469 -2.68 -28.41 -5.27
CA SER A 469 -2.59 -29.05 -6.59
C SER A 469 -1.76 -28.19 -7.56
N GLY A 470 -1.02 -28.82 -8.47
CA GLY A 470 -0.09 -28.15 -9.39
C GLY A 470 1.34 -27.97 -8.85
N TYR A 471 1.54 -27.98 -7.53
CA TYR A 471 2.86 -27.80 -6.91
C TYR A 471 3.55 -29.16 -6.67
N GLN A 472 4.84 -29.26 -7.02
CA GLN A 472 5.67 -30.43 -6.69
C GLN A 472 6.48 -30.19 -5.39
N GLN A 473 6.86 -31.25 -4.68
CA GLN A 473 7.72 -31.07 -3.50
C GLN A 473 9.12 -30.61 -3.92
N TRP A 474 9.69 -29.60 -3.24
CA TRP A 474 11.10 -29.28 -3.39
C TRP A 474 11.98 -30.41 -2.82
N GLN A 475 13.07 -30.75 -3.52
CA GLN A 475 13.97 -31.85 -3.17
C GLN A 475 15.45 -31.47 -3.30
N THR A 476 16.24 -31.87 -2.31
CA THR A 476 17.70 -31.79 -2.33
C THR A 476 18.26 -32.53 -3.55
N GLY A 477 19.24 -31.93 -4.23
CA GLY A 477 19.84 -32.45 -5.46
C GLY A 477 19.07 -32.12 -6.75
N SER A 478 17.78 -31.80 -6.68
CA SER A 478 16.95 -31.47 -7.85
C SER A 478 17.15 -30.01 -8.31
N SER A 479 17.12 -29.80 -9.63
CA SER A 479 17.13 -28.49 -10.28
C SER A 479 15.81 -28.24 -10.99
N TYR A 480 15.36 -26.98 -11.01
CA TYR A 480 14.02 -26.61 -11.46
C TYR A 480 14.10 -25.57 -12.59
N PRO A 481 13.40 -25.77 -13.72
CA PRO A 481 13.18 -24.72 -14.72
C PRO A 481 12.54 -23.46 -14.12
N GLU A 482 12.66 -22.35 -14.84
CA GLU A 482 11.83 -21.16 -14.65
C GLU A 482 10.33 -21.51 -14.66
N ASP A 483 9.52 -20.77 -13.89
CA ASP A 483 8.09 -21.00 -13.63
C ASP A 483 7.73 -22.35 -12.96
N SER A 484 8.71 -23.14 -12.52
CA SER A 484 8.43 -24.34 -11.72
C SER A 484 7.73 -23.99 -10.40
N LEU A 485 6.48 -24.43 -10.26
CA LEU A 485 5.74 -24.38 -9.01
C LEU A 485 6.20 -25.49 -8.06
N VAL A 486 6.70 -25.12 -6.88
CA VAL A 486 7.12 -26.05 -5.82
C VAL A 486 6.50 -25.71 -4.47
N TYR A 487 6.41 -26.69 -3.57
CA TYR A 487 6.11 -26.45 -2.17
C TYR A 487 7.24 -26.95 -1.26
N ARG A 488 7.37 -26.32 -0.09
CA ARG A 488 8.30 -26.69 0.98
C ARG A 488 7.59 -26.55 2.32
N GLN A 489 7.86 -27.47 3.22
CA GLN A 489 7.34 -27.42 4.59
C GLN A 489 8.36 -26.70 5.49
N ASN A 490 7.94 -25.71 6.28
CA ASN A 490 8.78 -25.03 7.27
C ASN A 490 8.96 -25.90 8.53
N ASP A 491 9.75 -25.42 9.50
CA ASP A 491 10.04 -26.15 10.75
C ASP A 491 8.81 -26.27 11.69
N GLU A 492 7.76 -25.47 11.46
CA GLU A 492 6.49 -25.48 12.20
C GLU A 492 5.46 -26.45 11.59
N GLY A 493 5.74 -26.99 10.40
CA GLY A 493 4.92 -28.00 9.72
C GLY A 493 3.99 -27.44 8.64
N GLU A 494 4.12 -26.18 8.28
CA GLU A 494 3.24 -25.46 7.37
C GLU A 494 3.73 -25.56 5.92
N TYR A 495 2.83 -25.72 4.96
CA TYR A 495 3.17 -25.82 3.55
C TYR A 495 3.21 -24.43 2.91
N LEU A 496 4.42 -24.00 2.53
CA LEU A 496 4.69 -22.77 1.80
C LEU A 496 4.89 -23.08 0.31
N HIS A 497 4.41 -22.18 -0.55
CA HIS A 497 4.30 -22.39 -2.01
C HIS A 497 5.11 -21.36 -2.77
N TYR A 498 5.83 -21.83 -3.78
CA TYR A 498 6.83 -21.03 -4.47
C TYR A 498 6.81 -21.22 -5.99
N GLN A 499 7.15 -20.16 -6.72
CA GLN A 499 7.40 -20.18 -8.17
C GLN A 499 8.90 -19.93 -8.43
N ALA A 500 9.52 -20.69 -9.34
CA ALA A 500 10.90 -20.46 -9.75
C ALA A 500 11.03 -19.20 -10.62
N ARG A 501 11.87 -18.24 -10.21
CA ARG A 501 12.08 -16.95 -10.89
C ARG A 501 12.93 -17.00 -12.17
N LYS A 502 13.56 -18.15 -12.40
CA LYS A 502 14.60 -18.46 -13.38
C LYS A 502 14.99 -19.93 -13.21
N TYR A 503 15.90 -20.44 -14.04
CA TYR A 503 16.50 -21.75 -13.78
C TYR A 503 17.16 -21.82 -12.38
N VAL A 504 16.69 -22.73 -11.54
CA VAL A 504 17.19 -22.99 -10.19
C VAL A 504 18.13 -24.17 -10.20
N HIS A 505 19.40 -23.92 -9.88
CA HIS A 505 20.39 -24.97 -9.67
C HIS A 505 20.10 -25.80 -8.42
N SER A 506 20.64 -27.01 -8.36
CA SER A 506 20.44 -27.92 -7.24
C SER A 506 20.88 -27.34 -5.89
N ASN A 507 20.18 -27.73 -4.83
CA ASN A 507 20.42 -27.33 -3.44
C ASN A 507 20.20 -25.83 -3.15
N LYS A 508 19.31 -25.16 -3.89
CA LYS A 508 18.74 -23.86 -3.53
C LYS A 508 17.38 -24.06 -2.85
N ASP A 509 17.38 -24.13 -1.51
CA ASP A 509 16.17 -24.34 -0.73
C ASP A 509 15.28 -23.08 -0.76
N PRO A 510 13.99 -23.17 -1.11
CA PRO A 510 13.07 -22.04 -1.10
C PRO A 510 12.84 -21.44 0.28
N LEU A 511 13.12 -22.15 1.39
CA LEU A 511 13.13 -21.52 2.73
C LEU A 511 14.30 -20.54 2.94
N GLN A 512 15.33 -20.59 2.11
CA GLN A 512 16.57 -19.81 2.27
C GLN A 512 16.87 -18.86 1.10
N THR A 513 16.20 -19.02 -0.05
CA THR A 513 16.58 -18.36 -1.30
C THR A 513 15.40 -17.79 -2.10
N PHE A 514 14.45 -17.19 -1.38
CA PHE A 514 13.21 -16.62 -1.92
C PHE A 514 13.13 -15.09 -1.81
N LEU A 515 12.14 -14.53 -2.51
CA LEU A 515 11.51 -13.24 -2.24
C LEU A 515 10.00 -13.49 -2.15
N PRO A 516 9.23 -12.82 -1.27
CA PRO A 516 7.79 -12.77 -1.42
C PRO A 516 7.37 -12.14 -2.77
N GLU A 517 6.14 -12.44 -3.19
CA GLU A 517 5.61 -12.09 -4.51
C GLU A 517 5.45 -10.58 -4.73
N ASP A 518 5.22 -9.84 -3.65
CA ASP A 518 5.17 -8.38 -3.63
C ASP A 518 6.47 -7.75 -4.17
N HIS A 519 7.60 -8.45 -4.03
CA HIS A 519 8.95 -7.94 -4.30
C HIS A 519 9.38 -8.03 -5.76
N LEU A 520 8.47 -8.35 -6.68
CA LEU A 520 8.78 -8.41 -8.10
C LEU A 520 8.83 -7.00 -8.72
N GLU A 521 9.72 -6.81 -9.70
CA GLU A 521 9.86 -5.60 -10.54
C GLU A 521 10.20 -4.26 -9.82
N ILE A 522 10.53 -4.27 -8.53
CA ILE A 522 10.85 -3.03 -7.79
C ILE A 522 12.12 -2.34 -8.30
N TYR A 523 12.06 -1.01 -8.38
CA TYR A 523 13.22 -0.14 -8.55
C TYR A 523 14.02 0.00 -7.23
N SER A 524 15.29 -0.39 -7.27
CA SER A 524 16.29 -0.17 -6.22
C SER A 524 17.68 -0.04 -6.87
N PRO A 525 18.59 0.84 -6.38
CA PRO A 525 19.94 0.99 -6.93
C PRO A 525 20.78 -0.29 -6.78
N VAL A 526 20.48 -1.09 -5.75
CA VAL A 526 20.91 -2.49 -5.65
C VAL A 526 19.68 -3.35 -5.91
N ARG A 527 19.64 -3.97 -7.09
CA ARG A 527 18.52 -4.79 -7.59
C ARG A 527 18.25 -5.93 -6.59
N LEU A 528 17.12 -5.88 -5.87
CA LEU A 528 16.81 -6.79 -4.76
C LEU A 528 16.58 -8.24 -5.21
N ASP A 529 16.44 -8.45 -6.52
CA ASP A 529 16.35 -9.73 -7.20
C ASP A 529 17.71 -10.45 -7.41
N SER A 530 18.84 -9.80 -7.10
CA SER A 530 20.20 -10.21 -7.49
C SER A 530 20.79 -11.36 -6.65
N GLY A 531 20.05 -12.46 -6.54
CA GLY A 531 20.52 -13.68 -5.89
C GLY A 531 19.42 -14.70 -5.65
N GLN A 532 18.19 -14.23 -5.43
CA GLN A 532 17.06 -15.09 -5.06
C GLN A 532 16.51 -15.86 -6.27
N TYR A 533 16.13 -17.12 -6.01
CA TYR A 533 15.73 -18.11 -7.01
C TYR A 533 14.23 -18.37 -7.02
N TRP A 534 13.57 -18.15 -5.89
CA TRP A 534 12.16 -18.46 -5.66
C TRP A 534 11.33 -17.21 -5.39
N ILE A 535 10.05 -17.27 -5.74
CA ILE A 535 8.98 -16.36 -5.29
C ILE A 535 8.21 -17.11 -4.22
N LEU A 536 8.01 -16.58 -3.00
CA LEU A 536 6.98 -17.07 -2.07
C LEU A 536 5.65 -16.42 -2.48
N LEU A 537 4.64 -17.24 -2.77
CA LEU A 537 3.39 -16.79 -3.35
C LEU A 537 2.39 -16.39 -2.26
N ASN A 538 1.77 -15.24 -2.41
CA ASN A 538 0.81 -14.72 -1.42
C ASN A 538 -0.58 -15.34 -1.57
N ASP A 539 -1.01 -15.60 -2.80
CA ASP A 539 -2.16 -16.44 -3.09
C ASP A 539 -1.78 -17.52 -4.12
N PRO A 540 -1.25 -18.67 -3.65
CA PRO A 540 -0.88 -19.78 -4.52
C PRO A 540 -2.07 -20.50 -5.18
N GLN A 541 -3.32 -20.08 -4.94
CA GLN A 541 -4.50 -20.61 -5.63
C GLN A 541 -4.85 -19.83 -6.91
N LEU A 542 -4.29 -18.63 -7.10
CA LEU A 542 -4.51 -17.76 -8.28
C LEU A 542 -3.45 -17.89 -9.39
N LYS A 543 -2.68 -18.99 -9.38
CA LYS A 543 -1.53 -19.26 -10.27
C LYS A 543 -1.77 -20.41 -11.23
#